data_AF-A0A6A4ZU91-F1
#
_entry.id   AF-A0A6A4ZU91-F1
#
_cell.length_a   1.000
_cell.length_b   1.000
_cell.length_c   1.000
_cell.angle_alpha   90.00
_cell.angle_beta   90.00
_cell.angle_gamma   90.00
#
_symmetry.space_group_name_H-M   'P 1'
#
loop_
_entity.id
_entity.type
_entity.pdbx_description
1 polymer ?
#
loop_
_entity_poly.entity_id
_entity_poly.type
_entity_poly.pdbx_seq_one_letter_code
_entity_poly.pdbx_strand_id
1 'polypeptide(L)'
;MFHRRLLSSSSQLATVAKSFSDVPRFDPVAQRTLKLLERKKVTTLDVGILKAKNKPITMVTAYDYPSAVHVDLAGFDILLVGDSVGMVELGMDTTIPVTLDDIIYHSKAVCRGASRPLIVGDMPFGTCEGDPYEALKNAQRLMKEGGVDCVKIEGGVERANTIRMLVQGGIAVMGHVGLRPQAISVLGGFRAQGRTAKQADQIIQDALAVQKAGAFAVVLECVPSVVAKAVTDILTVPTIGIGAGPHTSGQVLVFHDFLGMLQHPHHAQHVPKFCKKYADVGERIRQGLEDFREDVENQRFPSEEYAPYKVKMNIYATTLKVQF
;
A
#
# COMPACT_ATOMS: atom_id res chain seq x y z
N MET A 1 -48.17 56.69 48.45
CA MET A 1 -49.31 55.77 48.23
C MET A 1 -48.85 54.62 47.35
N PHE A 2 -48.92 53.41 47.91
CA PHE A 2 -49.19 52.10 47.29
C PHE A 2 -48.74 51.74 45.86
N HIS A 3 -48.04 50.59 45.81
CA HIS A 3 -48.09 49.49 44.82
C HIS A 3 -47.37 49.72 43.47
N ARG A 4 -46.69 48.75 42.83
CA ARG A 4 -46.67 47.28 42.95
C ARG A 4 -45.41 46.75 42.25
N ARG A 5 -44.87 45.63 42.75
CA ARG A 5 -43.91 44.75 42.05
C ARG A 5 -44.49 44.29 40.71
N LEU A 6 -43.62 44.07 39.72
CA LEU A 6 -43.59 42.83 38.93
C LEU A 6 -42.15 42.58 38.42
N LEU A 7 -41.67 41.39 38.76
CA LEU A 7 -40.41 40.78 38.34
C LEU A 7 -40.59 40.15 36.95
N SER A 8 -39.59 40.22 36.07
CA SER A 8 -39.14 39.04 35.32
C SER A 8 -37.81 39.27 34.57
N SER A 9 -36.77 38.64 35.12
CA SER A 9 -35.68 37.94 34.42
C SER A 9 -35.07 38.56 33.14
N SER A 10 -34.09 39.44 33.31
CA SER A 10 -33.00 39.65 32.35
C SER A 10 -31.72 39.00 32.89
N SER A 11 -31.70 37.67 32.94
CA SER A 11 -30.50 36.88 33.25
C SER A 11 -30.18 36.00 32.04
N GLN A 12 -28.90 35.96 31.67
CA GLN A 12 -28.28 35.22 30.55
C GLN A 12 -28.07 36.03 29.25
N LEU A 13 -27.30 37.12 29.35
CA LEU A 13 -26.44 37.63 28.27
C LEU A 13 -24.98 37.53 28.69
N ALA A 14 -24.56 36.31 29.05
CA ALA A 14 -23.16 35.99 29.29
C ALA A 14 -22.79 34.71 28.56
N THR A 15 -21.65 34.75 27.87
CA THR A 15 -20.97 33.63 27.18
C THR A 15 -21.74 33.11 25.95
N VAL A 16 -21.31 33.32 24.72
CA VAL A 16 -20.11 32.72 24.13
C VAL A 16 -19.52 33.67 23.07
N ALA A 17 -18.53 34.48 23.46
CA ALA A 17 -17.52 34.92 22.51
C ALA A 17 -16.57 33.74 22.29
N LYS A 18 -16.75 32.99 21.20
CA LYS A 18 -15.74 32.02 20.77
C LYS A 18 -14.48 32.82 20.42
N SER A 19 -13.49 32.77 21.31
CA SER A 19 -12.18 33.31 21.05
C SER A 19 -11.58 32.60 19.84
N PHE A 20 -11.44 33.31 18.72
CA PHE A 20 -10.54 32.93 17.62
C PHE A 20 -9.08 33.16 18.04
N SER A 21 -8.66 32.52 19.12
CA SER A 21 -7.26 32.41 19.50
C SER A 21 -6.85 30.95 19.52
N ASP A 22 -7.11 30.25 18.41
CA ASP A 22 -6.42 29.00 18.12
C ASP A 22 -5.08 29.38 17.51
N VAL A 23 -4.13 29.74 18.37
CA VAL A 23 -2.72 29.50 18.07
C VAL A 23 -2.67 28.03 17.65
N PRO A 24 -2.18 27.68 16.44
CA PRO A 24 -2.18 26.30 15.99
C PRO A 24 -1.51 25.47 17.08
N ARG A 25 -2.29 24.58 17.72
CA ARG A 25 -1.71 23.59 18.64
C ARG A 25 -0.60 22.92 17.84
N PHE A 26 0.60 22.88 18.41
CA PHE A 26 1.73 22.20 17.82
C PHE A 26 1.31 20.74 17.61
N ASP A 27 0.87 20.39 16.41
CA ASP A 27 0.53 19.02 16.03
C ASP A 27 1.77 18.44 15.34
N PRO A 28 2.52 17.57 16.04
CA PRO A 28 3.73 16.96 15.48
C PRO A 28 3.42 16.11 14.25
N VAL A 29 2.19 15.59 14.13
CA VAL A 29 1.75 14.82 12.97
C VAL A 29 1.54 15.74 11.78
N ALA A 30 0.85 16.87 11.97
CA ALA A 30 0.65 17.87 10.92
C ALA A 30 1.99 18.43 10.40
N GLN A 31 2.94 18.78 11.28
CA GLN A 31 4.27 19.24 10.85
C GLN A 31 5.08 18.16 10.13
N ARG A 32 5.02 16.91 10.59
CA ARG A 32 5.66 15.78 9.91
C ARG A 32 5.09 15.61 8.50
N THR A 33 3.77 15.67 8.36
CA THR A 33 3.09 15.59 7.06
C THR A 33 3.47 16.76 6.15
N LEU A 34 3.50 17.99 6.66
CA LEU A 34 3.92 19.18 5.89
C LEU A 34 5.35 19.06 5.35
N LYS A 35 6.30 18.61 6.19
CA LYS A 35 7.68 18.37 5.76
C LYS A 35 7.77 17.26 4.70
N LEU A 36 6.91 16.25 4.80
CA LEU A 36 6.85 15.20 3.79
C LEU A 36 6.27 15.72 2.47
N LEU A 37 5.33 16.68 2.47
CA LEU A 37 4.75 17.27 1.26
C LEU A 37 5.80 18.02 0.41
N GLU A 38 6.90 18.48 1.00
CA GLU A 38 8.03 19.09 0.29
C GLU A 38 8.99 18.06 -0.35
N ARG A 39 8.78 16.76 -0.09
CA ARG A 39 9.65 15.69 -0.57
C ARG A 39 9.56 15.56 -2.09
N LYS A 40 10.71 15.55 -2.76
CA LYS A 40 10.81 15.26 -4.21
C LYS A 40 10.51 13.79 -4.51
N LYS A 41 10.09 13.51 -5.74
CA LYS A 41 9.95 12.15 -6.29
C LYS A 41 11.22 11.34 -6.05
N VAL A 42 11.07 10.15 -5.47
CA VAL A 42 12.15 9.19 -5.26
C VAL A 42 12.46 8.50 -6.58
N THR A 43 13.75 8.44 -6.90
CA THR A 43 14.26 7.76 -8.10
C THR A 43 15.03 6.49 -7.74
N THR A 44 15.32 5.65 -8.72
CA THR A 44 16.20 4.48 -8.52
C THR A 44 17.59 4.85 -8.00
N LEU A 45 18.11 6.03 -8.40
CA LEU A 45 19.36 6.58 -7.88
C LEU A 45 19.26 6.90 -6.39
N ASP A 46 18.15 7.49 -5.95
CA ASP A 46 17.93 7.79 -4.53
C ASP A 46 17.91 6.51 -3.69
N VAL A 47 17.29 5.42 -4.19
CA VAL A 47 17.30 4.11 -3.52
C VAL A 47 18.73 3.57 -3.37
N GLY A 48 19.56 3.71 -4.41
CA GLY A 48 21.00 3.37 -4.32
C GLY A 48 21.76 4.23 -3.30
N ILE A 49 21.47 5.54 -3.24
CA ILE A 49 22.06 6.47 -2.27
C ILE A 49 21.64 6.10 -0.84
N LEU A 50 20.40 5.68 -0.62
CA LEU A 50 19.94 5.22 0.70
C LEU A 50 20.76 4.01 1.19
N LYS A 51 20.98 3.01 0.32
CA LYS A 51 21.90 1.89 0.64
C LYS A 51 23.30 2.39 0.96
N ALA A 52 23.90 3.22 0.12
CA ALA A 52 25.27 3.71 0.32
C ALA A 52 25.44 4.49 1.64
N LYS A 53 24.37 5.11 2.14
CA LYS A 53 24.33 5.84 3.41
C LYS A 53 23.87 4.99 4.60
N ASN A 54 23.66 3.68 4.41
CA ASN A 54 23.07 2.77 5.41
C ASN A 54 21.75 3.31 5.99
N LYS A 55 20.95 3.99 5.17
CA LYS A 55 19.60 4.45 5.56
C LYS A 55 18.58 3.38 5.15
N PRO A 56 17.76 2.87 6.09
CA PRO A 56 16.76 1.85 5.77
C PRO A 56 15.77 2.36 4.72
N ILE A 57 15.53 1.53 3.70
CA ILE A 57 14.55 1.81 2.64
C ILE A 57 13.18 1.28 3.07
N THR A 58 12.16 2.12 2.95
CA THR A 58 10.76 1.79 3.27
C THR A 58 9.96 1.53 1.99
N MET A 59 9.37 0.34 1.91
CA MET A 59 8.55 -0.07 0.78
C MET A 59 7.22 -0.64 1.29
N VAL A 60 6.15 -0.39 0.56
CA VAL A 60 4.81 -0.88 0.91
C VAL A 60 3.98 -1.10 -0.35
N THR A 61 3.06 -2.06 -0.31
CA THR A 61 2.09 -2.19 -1.41
C THR A 61 0.98 -1.14 -1.33
N ALA A 62 0.33 -0.84 -2.46
CA ALA A 62 -0.95 -0.16 -2.54
C ALA A 62 -1.53 -0.41 -3.94
N TYR A 63 -2.85 -0.37 -4.08
CA TYR A 63 -3.51 -0.81 -5.30
C TYR A 63 -4.65 0.10 -5.75
N ASP A 64 -5.03 1.10 -4.95
CA ASP A 64 -6.05 2.07 -5.29
C ASP A 64 -5.62 3.52 -5.00
N TYR A 65 -6.47 4.48 -5.39
CA TYR A 65 -6.19 5.90 -5.19
C TYR A 65 -6.12 6.27 -3.69
N PRO A 66 -7.11 5.94 -2.84
CA PRO A 66 -7.07 6.30 -1.42
C PRO A 66 -5.87 5.73 -0.65
N SER A 67 -5.54 4.46 -0.85
CA SER A 67 -4.37 3.83 -0.22
C SER A 67 -3.07 4.50 -0.67
N ALA A 68 -2.93 4.80 -1.96
CA ALA A 68 -1.78 5.51 -2.50
C ALA A 68 -1.63 6.93 -1.89
N VAL A 69 -2.73 7.67 -1.71
CA VAL A 69 -2.70 8.97 -1.02
C VAL A 69 -2.17 8.83 0.41
N HIS A 70 -2.63 7.82 1.16
CA HIS A 70 -2.15 7.58 2.53
C HIS A 70 -0.67 7.17 2.56
N VAL A 71 -0.23 6.33 1.63
CA VAL A 71 1.18 5.91 1.52
C VAL A 71 2.07 7.11 1.19
N ASP A 72 1.65 7.96 0.26
CA ASP A 72 2.37 9.17 -0.14
C ASP A 72 2.49 10.14 1.05
N LEU A 73 1.39 10.39 1.79
CA LEU A 73 1.39 11.23 2.99
C LEU A 73 2.24 10.65 4.13
N ALA A 74 2.29 9.33 4.27
CA ALA A 74 3.14 8.66 5.26
C ALA A 74 4.64 8.74 4.94
N GLY A 75 4.99 9.06 3.68
CA GLY A 75 6.35 9.35 3.26
C GLY A 75 7.19 8.11 2.98
N PHE A 76 6.60 7.03 2.49
CA PHE A 76 7.34 5.84 2.03
C PHE A 76 8.29 6.17 0.87
N ASP A 77 9.38 5.41 0.75
CA ASP A 77 10.35 5.59 -0.34
C ASP A 77 9.87 4.92 -1.63
N ILE A 78 9.25 3.75 -1.51
CA ILE A 78 8.82 2.91 -2.62
C ILE A 78 7.37 2.43 -2.39
N LEU A 79 6.55 2.48 -3.44
CA LEU A 79 5.20 1.93 -3.48
C LEU A 79 5.16 0.82 -4.53
N LEU A 80 4.68 -0.37 -4.15
CA LEU A 80 4.53 -1.51 -5.04
C LEU A 80 3.06 -1.76 -5.40
N VAL A 81 2.75 -1.71 -6.69
CA VAL A 81 1.53 -2.27 -7.25
C VAL A 81 1.79 -3.74 -7.55
N GLY A 82 1.64 -4.56 -6.53
CA GLY A 82 2.03 -5.97 -6.56
C GLY A 82 0.92 -6.90 -7.02
N ASP A 83 1.27 -8.06 -7.57
CA ASP A 83 0.32 -9.12 -7.95
C ASP A 83 -0.43 -9.73 -6.74
N SER A 84 0.08 -9.50 -5.53
CA SER A 84 -0.67 -9.67 -4.27
C SER A 84 -2.09 -9.07 -4.29
N VAL A 85 -2.38 -8.08 -5.16
CA VAL A 85 -3.72 -7.54 -5.43
C VAL A 85 -4.75 -8.63 -5.73
N GLY A 86 -4.34 -9.71 -6.40
CA GLY A 86 -5.19 -10.86 -6.70
C GLY A 86 -5.83 -11.42 -5.43
N MET A 87 -5.03 -11.56 -4.38
CA MET A 87 -5.50 -12.10 -3.10
C MET A 87 -6.19 -11.04 -2.25
N VAL A 88 -5.57 -9.87 -2.08
CA VAL A 88 -6.04 -8.90 -1.07
C VAL A 88 -7.15 -7.97 -1.53
N GLU A 89 -7.32 -7.75 -2.82
CA GLU A 89 -8.42 -6.92 -3.37
C GLU A 89 -9.38 -7.70 -4.25
N LEU A 90 -8.89 -8.67 -5.03
CA LEU A 90 -9.71 -9.42 -5.98
C LEU A 90 -10.23 -10.76 -5.41
N GLY A 91 -9.81 -11.15 -4.20
CA GLY A 91 -10.28 -12.35 -3.50
C GLY A 91 -9.91 -13.68 -4.18
N MET A 92 -8.88 -13.68 -5.03
CA MET A 92 -8.33 -14.88 -5.67
C MET A 92 -7.50 -15.71 -4.67
N ASP A 93 -7.47 -17.02 -4.85
CA ASP A 93 -6.71 -17.91 -3.97
C ASP A 93 -5.18 -17.74 -4.09
N THR A 94 -4.70 -17.32 -5.26
CA THR A 94 -3.27 -17.14 -5.56
C THR A 94 -3.08 -15.94 -6.49
N THR A 95 -1.82 -15.53 -6.71
CA THR A 95 -1.50 -14.44 -7.65
C THR A 95 -1.43 -14.90 -9.12
N ILE A 96 -1.53 -16.20 -9.40
CA ILE A 96 -1.45 -16.77 -10.76
C ILE A 96 -2.50 -16.20 -11.73
N PRO A 97 -3.77 -15.97 -11.34
CA PRO A 97 -4.79 -15.49 -12.28
C PRO A 97 -4.69 -13.99 -12.58
N VAL A 98 -3.83 -13.25 -11.87
CA VAL A 98 -3.67 -11.80 -12.07
C VAL A 98 -3.11 -11.55 -13.46
N THR A 99 -3.78 -10.68 -14.21
CA THR A 99 -3.40 -10.33 -15.58
C THR A 99 -2.57 -9.05 -15.62
N LEU A 100 -1.92 -8.79 -16.76
CA LEU A 100 -1.25 -7.52 -17.01
C LEU A 100 -2.23 -6.34 -16.95
N ASP A 101 -3.46 -6.52 -17.42
CA ASP A 101 -4.48 -5.48 -17.43
C ASP A 101 -4.96 -5.13 -16.02
N ASP A 102 -5.01 -6.12 -15.10
CA ASP A 102 -5.28 -5.88 -13.69
C ASP A 102 -4.19 -4.99 -13.08
N ILE A 103 -2.91 -5.33 -13.26
CA ILE A 103 -1.81 -4.51 -12.75
C ILE A 103 -1.82 -3.11 -13.37
N ILE A 104 -2.09 -2.98 -14.67
CA ILE A 104 -2.23 -1.68 -15.35
C ILE A 104 -3.37 -0.86 -14.71
N TYR A 105 -4.53 -1.48 -14.46
CA TYR A 105 -5.69 -0.81 -13.88
C TYR A 105 -5.38 -0.24 -12.48
N HIS A 106 -4.84 -1.08 -11.60
CA HIS A 106 -4.45 -0.66 -10.25
C HIS A 106 -3.30 0.36 -10.27
N SER A 107 -2.34 0.21 -11.19
CA SER A 107 -1.24 1.17 -11.36
C SER A 107 -1.75 2.56 -11.72
N LYS A 108 -2.76 2.67 -12.61
CA LYS A 108 -3.38 3.96 -12.95
C LYS A 108 -4.03 4.62 -11.74
N ALA A 109 -4.69 3.86 -10.87
CA ALA A 109 -5.30 4.39 -9.67
C ALA A 109 -4.23 4.91 -8.69
N VAL A 110 -3.20 4.10 -8.46
CA VAL A 110 -2.08 4.42 -7.57
C VAL A 110 -1.30 5.65 -8.04
N CYS A 111 -0.96 5.74 -9.33
CA CYS A 111 -0.19 6.87 -9.87
C CYS A 111 -0.95 8.20 -9.82
N ARG A 112 -2.28 8.19 -9.64
CA ARG A 112 -3.08 9.40 -9.35
C ARG A 112 -3.00 9.80 -7.89
N GLY A 113 -2.84 8.84 -6.97
CA GLY A 113 -2.86 9.06 -5.53
C GLY A 113 -1.48 9.36 -4.93
N ALA A 114 -0.41 8.84 -5.53
CA ALA A 114 0.96 9.00 -5.04
C ALA A 114 1.86 9.64 -6.11
N SER A 115 2.58 10.70 -5.72
CA SER A 115 3.50 11.41 -6.62
C SER A 115 4.94 11.45 -6.12
N ARG A 116 5.22 11.10 -4.87
CA ARG A 116 6.56 11.16 -4.27
C ARG A 116 7.29 9.82 -4.18
N PRO A 117 6.70 8.67 -3.80
CA PRO A 117 7.44 7.41 -3.76
C PRO A 117 7.80 6.95 -5.18
N LEU A 118 8.85 6.14 -5.30
CA LEU A 118 9.13 5.38 -6.52
C LEU A 118 8.04 4.30 -6.67
N ILE A 119 7.29 4.33 -7.77
CA ILE A 119 6.18 3.42 -8.01
C ILE A 119 6.70 2.25 -8.86
N VAL A 120 6.60 1.04 -8.30
CA VAL A 120 6.99 -0.21 -8.93
C VAL A 120 5.72 -0.97 -9.32
N GLY A 121 5.60 -1.38 -10.58
CA GLY A 121 4.53 -2.28 -11.02
C GLY A 121 5.04 -3.71 -11.14
N ASP A 122 4.31 -4.69 -10.62
CA ASP A 122 4.68 -6.10 -10.82
C ASP A 122 4.42 -6.56 -12.25
N MET A 123 5.35 -7.33 -12.81
CA MET A 123 5.08 -8.16 -13.98
C MET A 123 4.38 -9.43 -13.50
N PRO A 124 3.08 -9.63 -13.79
CA PRO A 124 2.35 -10.78 -13.28
C PRO A 124 2.76 -12.07 -14.00
N PHE A 125 2.38 -13.22 -13.44
CA PHE A 125 2.70 -14.52 -13.99
C PHE A 125 2.30 -14.64 -15.48
N GLY A 126 3.18 -15.24 -16.28
CA GLY A 126 3.01 -15.44 -17.71
C GLY A 126 3.42 -14.25 -18.59
N THR A 127 3.87 -13.14 -18.01
CA THR A 127 4.26 -11.94 -18.76
C THR A 127 5.76 -11.80 -18.98
N CYS A 128 6.61 -12.57 -18.28
CA CYS A 128 8.06 -12.38 -18.29
C CYS A 128 8.89 -13.68 -18.43
N GLU A 129 8.24 -14.84 -18.39
CA GLU A 129 8.88 -16.15 -18.25
C GLU A 129 9.29 -16.78 -19.57
N GLY A 130 8.63 -16.37 -20.67
CA GLY A 130 8.87 -16.85 -22.02
C GLY A 130 9.93 -16.03 -22.75
N ASP A 131 9.58 -15.48 -23.91
CA ASP A 131 10.47 -14.67 -24.73
C ASP A 131 10.79 -13.32 -24.06
N PRO A 132 12.08 -12.98 -23.82
CA PRO A 132 12.50 -11.66 -23.35
C PRO A 132 11.94 -10.47 -24.15
N TYR A 133 11.71 -10.63 -25.46
CA TYR A 133 11.16 -9.54 -26.28
C TYR A 133 9.68 -9.29 -26.01
N GLU A 134 8.89 -10.35 -25.81
CA GLU A 134 7.49 -10.21 -25.37
C GLU A 134 7.41 -9.64 -23.96
N ALA A 135 8.31 -10.05 -23.06
CA ALA A 135 8.42 -9.45 -21.73
C ALA A 135 8.71 -7.94 -21.79
N LEU A 136 9.58 -7.50 -22.71
CA LEU A 136 9.84 -6.08 -22.94
C LEU A 136 8.59 -5.35 -23.40
N LYS A 137 7.80 -5.91 -24.33
CA LYS A 137 6.52 -5.30 -24.76
C LYS A 137 5.53 -5.20 -23.61
N ASN A 138 5.39 -6.24 -22.80
CA ASN A 138 4.52 -6.25 -21.62
C ASN A 138 4.95 -5.17 -20.61
N ALA A 139 6.25 -5.05 -20.33
CA ALA A 139 6.77 -4.02 -19.44
C ALA A 139 6.56 -2.62 -20.01
N GLN A 140 6.72 -2.42 -21.33
CA GLN A 140 6.41 -1.15 -21.99
C GLN A 140 4.92 -0.78 -21.87
N ARG A 141 4.01 -1.75 -21.98
CA ARG A 141 2.58 -1.54 -21.73
C ARG A 141 2.35 -1.10 -20.29
N LEU A 142 2.91 -1.81 -19.31
CA LEU A 142 2.76 -1.46 -17.90
C LEU A 142 3.27 -0.04 -17.59
N MET A 143 4.44 0.32 -18.10
CA MET A 143 5.00 1.67 -17.97
C MET A 143 4.10 2.74 -18.62
N LYS A 144 3.67 2.53 -19.87
CA LYS A 144 2.93 3.55 -20.65
C LYS A 144 1.47 3.69 -20.21
N GLU A 145 0.80 2.58 -19.99
CA GLU A 145 -0.62 2.52 -19.67
C GLU A 145 -0.87 2.65 -18.17
N GLY A 146 0.01 2.06 -17.34
CA GLY A 146 -0.07 2.07 -15.88
C GLY A 146 0.56 3.31 -15.23
N GLY A 147 1.59 3.90 -15.86
CA GLY A 147 2.27 5.10 -15.37
C GLY A 147 3.32 4.84 -14.27
N VAL A 148 3.69 3.58 -14.03
CA VAL A 148 4.71 3.22 -13.03
C VAL A 148 6.11 3.69 -13.47
N ASP A 149 7.03 3.84 -12.50
CA ASP A 149 8.39 4.31 -12.76
C ASP A 149 9.35 3.16 -13.14
N CYS A 150 9.03 1.94 -12.71
CA CYS A 150 9.83 0.75 -12.96
C CYS A 150 9.00 -0.52 -12.74
N VAL A 151 9.57 -1.68 -13.08
CA VAL A 151 8.88 -2.96 -12.95
C VAL A 151 9.58 -3.92 -11.97
N LYS A 152 8.82 -4.80 -11.31
CA LYS A 152 9.36 -5.92 -10.52
C LYS A 152 9.15 -7.25 -11.26
N ILE A 153 10.16 -8.12 -11.22
CA ILE A 153 10.14 -9.45 -11.86
C ILE A 153 10.61 -10.52 -10.87
N GLU A 154 9.84 -11.60 -10.77
CA GLU A 154 10.21 -12.82 -10.05
C GLU A 154 11.10 -13.72 -10.91
N GLY A 155 12.29 -14.06 -10.40
CA GLY A 155 13.24 -14.82 -11.20
C GLY A 155 14.67 -14.76 -10.70
N GLY A 156 15.35 -15.91 -10.76
CA GLY A 156 16.78 -16.01 -10.51
C GLY A 156 17.60 -16.02 -11.81
N VAL A 157 18.56 -16.93 -11.88
CA VAL A 157 19.42 -17.15 -13.06
C VAL A 157 18.60 -17.32 -14.34
N GLU A 158 17.48 -18.04 -14.28
CA GLU A 158 16.60 -18.33 -15.41
C GLU A 158 15.92 -17.10 -16.01
N ARG A 159 15.86 -15.99 -15.27
CA ARG A 159 15.22 -14.73 -15.71
C ARG A 159 16.23 -13.64 -16.04
N ALA A 160 17.53 -13.91 -15.91
CA ALA A 160 18.60 -12.95 -16.16
C ALA A 160 18.59 -12.38 -17.60
N ASN A 161 18.26 -13.20 -18.60
CA ASN A 161 18.16 -12.73 -19.99
C ASN A 161 16.98 -11.76 -20.19
N THR A 162 15.82 -12.06 -19.60
CA THR A 162 14.66 -11.17 -19.60
C THR A 162 14.99 -9.84 -18.93
N ILE A 163 15.54 -9.87 -17.71
CA ILE A 163 15.91 -8.66 -16.96
C ILE A 163 16.88 -7.81 -17.78
N ARG A 164 17.89 -8.43 -18.40
CA ARG A 164 18.86 -7.72 -19.25
C ARG A 164 18.20 -7.06 -20.45
N MET A 165 17.28 -7.74 -21.13
CA MET A 165 16.53 -7.19 -22.26
C MET A 165 15.74 -5.95 -21.86
N LEU A 166 15.04 -6.00 -20.71
CA LEU A 166 14.27 -4.85 -20.21
C LEU A 166 15.17 -3.67 -19.85
N VAL A 167 16.27 -3.92 -19.15
CA VAL A 167 17.24 -2.88 -18.76
C VAL A 167 17.87 -2.24 -20.01
N GLN A 168 18.27 -3.04 -21.00
CA GLN A 168 18.78 -2.52 -22.28
C GLN A 168 17.73 -1.77 -23.09
N GLY A 169 16.45 -2.13 -22.93
CA GLY A 169 15.30 -1.41 -23.46
C GLY A 169 14.95 -0.12 -22.71
N GLY A 170 15.71 0.25 -21.68
CA GLY A 170 15.53 1.48 -20.90
C GLY A 170 14.54 1.37 -19.74
N ILE A 171 14.15 0.16 -19.33
CA ILE A 171 13.23 -0.06 -18.21
C ILE A 171 14.03 -0.48 -16.98
N ALA A 172 13.90 0.27 -15.89
CA ALA A 172 14.49 -0.12 -14.61
C ALA A 172 13.75 -1.35 -14.03
N VAL A 173 14.52 -2.33 -13.53
CA VAL A 173 13.97 -3.58 -13.01
C VAL A 173 14.38 -3.78 -11.56
N MET A 174 13.41 -4.06 -10.70
CA MET A 174 13.60 -4.66 -9.39
C MET A 174 13.47 -6.17 -9.51
N GLY A 175 14.49 -6.93 -9.14
CA GLY A 175 14.39 -8.39 -9.12
C GLY A 175 13.72 -8.90 -7.86
N HIS A 176 13.29 -10.16 -7.86
CA HIS A 176 12.71 -10.84 -6.70
C HIS A 176 13.16 -12.31 -6.68
N VAL A 177 13.86 -12.69 -5.62
CA VAL A 177 14.37 -14.06 -5.39
C VAL A 177 13.97 -14.58 -4.01
N GLY A 178 14.22 -15.87 -3.75
CA GLY A 178 13.72 -16.55 -2.56
C GLY A 178 12.37 -17.22 -2.86
N LEU A 179 11.39 -17.05 -1.97
CA LEU A 179 10.02 -17.46 -2.25
C LEU A 179 9.44 -16.58 -3.37
N ARG A 180 8.85 -17.22 -4.37
CA ARG A 180 8.28 -16.59 -5.55
C ARG A 180 6.84 -17.04 -5.69
N PRO A 181 5.85 -16.26 -5.23
CA PRO A 181 4.43 -16.61 -5.32
C PRO A 181 3.98 -17.04 -6.72
N GLN A 182 4.55 -16.49 -7.79
CA GLN A 182 4.21 -16.88 -9.16
C GLN A 182 4.69 -18.30 -9.52
N ALA A 183 5.61 -18.86 -8.73
CA ALA A 183 6.08 -20.24 -8.85
C ALA A 183 5.41 -21.21 -7.86
N ILE A 184 4.28 -20.83 -7.24
CA ILE A 184 3.65 -21.60 -6.15
C ILE A 184 3.37 -23.06 -6.52
N SER A 185 2.95 -23.33 -7.76
CA SER A 185 2.65 -24.68 -8.27
C SER A 185 3.90 -25.55 -8.39
N VAL A 186 5.06 -24.94 -8.65
CA VAL A 186 6.37 -25.63 -8.70
C VAL A 186 6.92 -25.82 -7.28
N LEU A 187 6.73 -24.82 -6.41
CA LEU A 187 7.24 -24.82 -5.03
C LEU A 187 6.41 -25.67 -4.06
N GLY A 188 5.16 -26.00 -4.42
CA GLY A 188 4.25 -26.78 -3.57
C GLY A 188 3.75 -26.02 -2.34
N GLY A 189 3.57 -24.70 -2.47
CA GLY A 189 3.02 -23.81 -1.43
C GLY A 189 4.00 -22.77 -0.87
N PHE A 190 3.49 -21.88 -0.01
CA PHE A 190 4.23 -20.77 0.59
C PHE A 190 5.18 -21.27 1.69
N ARG A 191 6.36 -21.71 1.27
CA ARG A 191 7.39 -22.27 2.16
C ARG A 191 8.64 -21.43 2.13
N ALA A 192 9.27 -21.23 3.28
CA ALA A 192 10.55 -20.54 3.34
C ALA A 192 11.61 -21.27 2.53
N GLN A 193 12.39 -20.49 1.77
CA GLN A 193 13.46 -20.99 0.89
C GLN A 193 14.83 -20.87 1.57
N GLY A 194 15.88 -21.49 1.03
CA GLY A 194 17.23 -21.32 1.57
C GLY A 194 17.50 -22.03 2.91
N ARG A 195 16.73 -23.07 3.26
CA ARG A 195 16.87 -23.81 4.53
C ARG A 195 18.04 -24.80 4.54
N THR A 196 18.56 -25.14 3.37
CA THR A 196 19.75 -25.99 3.22
C THR A 196 20.88 -25.19 2.58
N ALA A 197 22.13 -25.58 2.78
CA ALA A 197 23.29 -24.92 2.19
C ALA A 197 23.18 -24.81 0.66
N LYS A 198 22.69 -25.85 -0.01
CA LYS A 198 22.45 -25.86 -1.47
C LYS A 198 21.41 -24.83 -1.91
N GLN A 199 20.29 -24.73 -1.18
CA GLN A 199 19.26 -23.73 -1.49
C GLN A 199 19.74 -22.31 -1.19
N ALA A 200 20.52 -22.12 -0.13
CA ALA A 200 21.11 -20.83 0.22
C ALA A 200 22.08 -20.36 -0.87
N ASP A 201 22.96 -21.25 -1.34
CA ASP A 201 23.86 -20.98 -2.47
C ASP A 201 23.08 -20.62 -3.74
N GLN A 202 22.03 -21.37 -4.07
CA GLN A 202 21.17 -21.04 -5.22
C GLN A 202 20.58 -19.62 -5.13
N ILE A 203 20.07 -19.21 -3.97
CA ILE A 203 19.53 -17.84 -3.78
C ILE A 203 20.62 -16.79 -3.98
N ILE A 204 21.85 -17.04 -3.52
CA ILE A 204 22.99 -16.14 -3.74
C ILE A 204 23.31 -16.04 -5.23
N GLN A 205 23.38 -17.17 -5.95
CA GLN A 205 23.62 -17.17 -7.39
C GLN A 205 22.52 -16.47 -8.17
N ASP A 206 21.26 -16.68 -7.80
CA ASP A 206 20.09 -16.02 -8.38
C ASP A 206 20.18 -14.51 -8.20
N ALA A 207 20.45 -14.05 -6.98
CA ALA A 207 20.55 -12.62 -6.67
C ALA A 207 21.72 -11.95 -7.41
N LEU A 208 22.88 -12.63 -7.51
CA LEU A 208 24.02 -12.18 -8.29
C LEU A 208 23.71 -12.11 -9.79
N ALA A 209 23.01 -13.09 -10.33
CA ALA A 209 22.63 -13.13 -11.74
C ALA A 209 21.66 -11.99 -12.09
N VAL A 210 20.67 -11.76 -11.23
CA VAL A 210 19.72 -10.64 -11.31
C VAL A 210 20.45 -9.28 -11.29
N GLN A 211 21.38 -9.09 -10.34
CA GLN A 211 22.20 -7.88 -10.30
C GLN A 211 23.06 -7.73 -11.57
N LYS A 212 23.72 -8.80 -12.01
CA LYS A 212 24.55 -8.80 -13.23
C LYS A 212 23.75 -8.51 -14.49
N ALA A 213 22.46 -8.86 -14.51
CA ALA A 213 21.54 -8.52 -15.60
C ALA A 213 21.15 -7.03 -15.61
N GLY A 214 21.42 -6.29 -14.53
CA GLY A 214 21.21 -4.84 -14.45
C GLY A 214 20.06 -4.41 -13.54
N ALA A 215 19.49 -5.31 -12.72
CA ALA A 215 18.47 -4.93 -11.75
C ALA A 215 19.02 -3.89 -10.75
N PHE A 216 18.25 -2.85 -10.44
CA PHE A 216 18.67 -1.77 -9.55
C PHE A 216 18.45 -2.08 -8.06
N ALA A 217 17.63 -3.08 -7.76
CA ALA A 217 17.32 -3.57 -6.42
C ALA A 217 16.84 -5.03 -6.50
N VAL A 218 16.89 -5.75 -5.37
CA VAL A 218 16.43 -7.14 -5.28
C VAL A 218 15.57 -7.36 -4.04
N VAL A 219 14.34 -7.83 -4.21
CA VAL A 219 13.49 -8.34 -3.12
C VAL A 219 13.97 -9.73 -2.71
N LEU A 220 14.10 -9.95 -1.41
CA LEU A 220 14.37 -11.24 -0.78
C LEU A 220 13.15 -11.65 0.05
N GLU A 221 12.45 -12.71 -0.37
CA GLU A 221 11.23 -13.15 0.30
C GLU A 221 11.36 -14.49 0.99
N CYS A 222 10.94 -14.54 2.26
CA CYS A 222 10.88 -15.75 3.09
C CYS A 222 12.19 -16.57 3.07
N VAL A 223 13.31 -15.87 3.26
CA VAL A 223 14.68 -16.43 3.32
C VAL A 223 15.22 -16.34 4.75
N PRO A 224 15.95 -17.34 5.28
CA PRO A 224 16.60 -17.23 6.58
C PRO A 224 17.47 -15.97 6.71
N SER A 225 17.38 -15.31 7.85
CA SER A 225 18.07 -14.03 8.13
C SER A 225 19.57 -14.06 7.80
N VAL A 226 20.25 -15.18 8.10
CA VAL A 226 21.68 -15.34 7.82
C VAL A 226 21.99 -15.40 6.32
N VAL A 227 21.11 -15.99 5.52
CA VAL A 227 21.24 -16.04 4.05
C VAL A 227 20.93 -14.67 3.46
N ALA A 228 19.87 -14.01 3.91
CA ALA A 228 19.53 -12.67 3.47
C ALA A 228 20.63 -11.64 3.79
N LYS A 229 21.28 -11.78 4.95
CA LYS A 229 22.48 -11.00 5.30
C LYS A 229 23.61 -11.25 4.31
N ALA A 230 23.95 -12.51 4.05
CA ALA A 230 25.02 -12.87 3.12
C ALA A 230 24.76 -12.30 1.71
N VAL A 231 23.53 -12.42 1.20
CA VAL A 231 23.14 -11.81 -0.08
C VAL A 231 23.30 -10.28 -0.03
N THR A 232 22.83 -9.64 1.04
CA THR A 232 22.90 -8.17 1.18
C THR A 232 24.34 -7.66 1.23
N ASP A 233 25.23 -8.38 1.91
CA ASP A 233 26.66 -8.03 2.02
C ASP A 233 27.38 -8.17 0.67
N ILE A 234 27.01 -9.17 -0.15
CA ILE A 234 27.67 -9.46 -1.44
C ILE A 234 27.16 -8.55 -2.57
N LEU A 235 25.87 -8.19 -2.56
CA LEU A 235 25.29 -7.33 -3.59
C LEU A 235 25.71 -5.87 -3.41
N THR A 236 25.97 -5.18 -4.52
CA THR A 236 26.16 -3.73 -4.55
C THR A 236 24.84 -2.99 -4.61
N VAL A 237 23.79 -3.61 -5.15
CA VAL A 237 22.43 -3.04 -5.23
C VAL A 237 21.65 -3.24 -3.93
N PRO A 238 20.69 -2.36 -3.59
CA PRO A 238 19.80 -2.51 -2.44
C PRO A 238 19.03 -3.82 -2.43
N THR A 239 18.94 -4.43 -1.25
CA THR A 239 18.07 -5.57 -0.96
C THR A 239 16.85 -5.12 -0.16
N ILE A 240 15.65 -5.58 -0.54
CA ILE A 240 14.41 -5.31 0.19
C ILE A 240 13.88 -6.62 0.77
N GLY A 241 13.73 -6.69 2.08
CA GLY A 241 13.30 -7.91 2.76
C GLY A 241 11.79 -7.97 2.96
N ILE A 242 11.22 -9.16 2.82
CA ILE A 242 9.91 -9.53 3.38
C ILE A 242 10.00 -10.94 3.96
N GLY A 243 9.96 -11.04 5.29
CA GLY A 243 10.29 -12.30 5.97
C GLY A 243 11.74 -12.75 5.77
N ALA A 244 12.66 -11.81 5.53
CA ALA A 244 14.09 -12.05 5.31
C ALA A 244 14.99 -11.58 6.48
N GLY A 245 14.39 -11.23 7.62
CA GLY A 245 15.13 -10.69 8.76
C GLY A 245 15.54 -9.22 8.58
N PRO A 246 16.28 -8.66 9.57
CA PRO A 246 16.54 -7.22 9.65
C PRO A 246 17.77 -6.75 8.85
N HIS A 247 18.51 -7.67 8.22
CA HIS A 247 19.82 -7.37 7.63
C HIS A 247 19.78 -6.96 6.15
N THR A 248 18.60 -6.78 5.57
CA THR A 248 18.42 -6.22 4.23
C THR A 248 18.54 -4.70 4.24
N SER A 249 18.74 -4.09 3.06
CA SER A 249 18.86 -2.63 2.93
C SER A 249 17.53 -1.90 3.23
N GLY A 250 16.41 -2.59 3.08
CA GLY A 250 15.06 -2.10 3.39
C GLY A 250 14.07 -3.22 3.65
N GLN A 251 12.80 -2.87 3.84
CA GLN A 251 11.73 -3.81 4.11
C GLN A 251 10.47 -3.48 3.28
N VAL A 252 9.72 -4.50 2.91
CA VAL A 252 8.39 -4.40 2.29
C VAL A 252 7.38 -5.24 3.05
N LEU A 253 6.15 -4.74 3.16
CA LEU A 253 4.98 -5.49 3.62
C LEU A 253 3.78 -5.18 2.74
N VAL A 254 2.84 -6.12 2.69
CA VAL A 254 1.52 -5.93 2.07
C VAL A 254 0.69 -5.00 2.95
N PHE A 255 0.12 -3.94 2.36
CA PHE A 255 -0.71 -2.92 3.03
C PHE A 255 -1.75 -3.51 3.98
N HIS A 256 -2.52 -4.46 3.48
CA HIS A 256 -3.61 -5.11 4.19
C HIS A 256 -3.13 -5.89 5.42
N ASP A 257 -1.99 -6.59 5.33
CA ASP A 257 -1.49 -7.44 6.42
C ASP A 257 -1.15 -6.62 7.66
N PHE A 258 -0.34 -5.57 7.48
CA PHE A 258 0.17 -4.82 8.62
C PHE A 258 -0.86 -3.81 9.16
N LEU A 259 -1.88 -3.44 8.37
CA LEU A 259 -3.02 -2.65 8.82
C LEU A 259 -4.17 -3.50 9.38
N GLY A 260 -4.03 -4.83 9.42
CA GLY A 260 -5.02 -5.71 10.04
C GLY A 260 -6.33 -5.81 9.25
N MET A 261 -6.26 -5.76 7.92
CA MET A 261 -7.41 -5.94 7.02
C MET A 261 -7.49 -7.40 6.55
N LEU A 262 -7.59 -8.33 7.50
CA LEU A 262 -7.46 -9.77 7.31
C LEU A 262 -8.74 -10.55 7.63
N GLN A 263 -9.93 -10.01 7.33
CA GLN A 263 -11.21 -10.57 7.77
C GLN A 263 -11.86 -11.55 6.77
N HIS A 264 -11.34 -11.70 5.55
CA HIS A 264 -11.94 -12.58 4.52
C HIS A 264 -11.55 -14.06 4.68
N PRO A 265 -12.48 -15.03 4.78
CA PRO A 265 -12.21 -16.43 5.13
C PRO A 265 -11.11 -17.15 4.33
N HIS A 266 -10.90 -16.79 3.06
CA HIS A 266 -9.83 -17.35 2.22
C HIS A 266 -8.42 -16.84 2.56
N HIS A 267 -8.31 -15.72 3.29
CA HIS A 267 -7.05 -15.07 3.68
C HIS A 267 -6.93 -14.88 5.21
N ALA A 268 -7.94 -15.29 5.97
CA ALA A 268 -8.23 -14.79 7.33
C ALA A 268 -8.16 -15.81 8.45
N GLN A 269 -7.01 -16.41 8.71
CA GLN A 269 -6.78 -16.88 10.10
C GLN A 269 -5.44 -16.46 10.69
N HIS A 270 -4.41 -16.18 9.88
CA HIS A 270 -3.10 -15.84 10.42
C HIS A 270 -2.40 -14.77 9.59
N VAL A 271 -2.11 -13.62 10.23
CA VAL A 271 -1.08 -12.68 9.78
C VAL A 271 0.19 -13.50 9.50
N PRO A 272 0.87 -13.33 8.34
CA PRO A 272 2.13 -14.02 8.09
C PRO A 272 3.09 -13.83 9.26
N LYS A 273 3.81 -14.88 9.68
CA LYS A 273 4.66 -14.84 10.90
C LYS A 273 5.70 -13.71 10.91
N PHE A 274 6.06 -13.20 9.73
CA PHE A 274 7.01 -12.10 9.57
C PHE A 274 6.36 -10.72 9.61
N CYS A 275 5.03 -10.63 9.60
CA CYS A 275 4.31 -9.36 9.55
C CYS A 275 3.93 -8.91 10.95
N LYS A 276 4.31 -7.68 11.29
CA LYS A 276 3.88 -6.98 12.50
C LYS A 276 2.63 -6.17 12.18
N LYS A 277 1.55 -6.38 12.93
CA LYS A 277 0.36 -5.53 12.86
C LYS A 277 0.63 -4.17 13.51
N TYR A 278 0.45 -3.08 12.77
CA TYR A 278 0.59 -1.69 13.24
C TYR A 278 -0.77 -1.01 13.49
N ALA A 279 -1.86 -1.52 12.91
CA ALA A 279 -3.22 -1.03 13.12
C ALA A 279 -4.24 -2.18 12.99
N ASP A 280 -5.49 -1.94 13.40
CA ASP A 280 -6.60 -2.89 13.26
C ASP A 280 -7.74 -2.26 12.44
N VAL A 281 -7.42 -1.93 11.19
CA VAL A 281 -8.31 -1.14 10.32
C VAL A 281 -9.56 -1.93 9.94
N GLY A 282 -9.41 -3.22 9.63
CA GLY A 282 -10.57 -4.03 9.26
C GLY A 282 -11.59 -4.18 10.39
N GLU A 283 -11.13 -4.22 11.65
CA GLU A 283 -12.03 -4.19 12.81
C GLU A 283 -12.76 -2.84 12.95
N ARG A 284 -12.07 -1.73 12.70
CA ARG A 284 -12.70 -0.40 12.71
C ARG A 284 -13.71 -0.23 11.59
N ILE A 285 -13.46 -0.80 10.41
CA ILE A 285 -14.41 -0.83 9.30
C ILE A 285 -15.65 -1.64 9.71
N ARG A 286 -15.46 -2.86 10.23
CA ARG A 286 -16.56 -3.72 10.69
C ARG A 286 -17.44 -3.01 11.72
N GLN A 287 -16.83 -2.40 12.74
CA GLN A 287 -17.55 -1.65 13.77
C GLN A 287 -18.36 -0.50 13.16
N GLY A 288 -17.76 0.32 12.29
CA GLY A 288 -18.48 1.44 11.68
C GLY A 288 -19.67 1.00 10.81
N LEU A 289 -19.56 -0.13 10.12
CA LEU A 289 -20.67 -0.73 9.36
C LEU A 289 -21.78 -1.24 10.28
N GLU A 290 -21.42 -1.88 11.40
CA GLU A 290 -22.39 -2.37 12.39
C GLU A 290 -23.11 -1.23 13.10
N ASP A 291 -22.38 -0.19 13.51
CA ASP A 291 -22.94 1.01 14.15
C ASP A 291 -23.94 1.69 13.21
N PHE A 292 -23.58 1.87 11.94
CA PHE A 292 -24.47 2.44 10.93
C PHE A 292 -25.74 1.59 10.73
N ARG A 293 -25.58 0.27 10.61
CA ARG A 293 -26.72 -0.66 10.49
C ARG A 293 -27.63 -0.53 11.71
N GLU A 294 -27.06 -0.56 12.92
CA GLU A 294 -27.81 -0.49 14.17
C GLU A 294 -28.56 0.85 14.31
N ASP A 295 -27.93 1.96 13.91
CA ASP A 295 -28.56 3.27 13.92
C ASP A 295 -29.73 3.36 12.94
N VAL A 296 -29.65 2.70 11.78
CA VAL A 296 -30.76 2.63 10.81
C VAL A 296 -31.88 1.72 11.33
N GLU A 297 -31.55 0.53 11.83
CA GLU A 297 -32.53 -0.45 12.35
C GLU A 297 -33.32 0.10 13.54
N ASN A 298 -32.69 0.95 14.36
CA ASN A 298 -33.32 1.60 15.52
C ASN A 298 -33.81 3.04 15.23
N GLN A 299 -33.81 3.46 13.96
CA GLN A 299 -34.26 4.81 13.54
C GLN A 299 -33.55 5.98 14.25
N ARG A 300 -32.30 5.77 14.69
CA ARG A 300 -31.42 6.81 15.24
C ARG A 300 -30.75 7.62 14.13
N PHE A 301 -30.55 7.02 12.96
CA PHE A 301 -30.07 7.69 11.75
C PHE A 301 -31.07 7.59 10.58
N PRO A 302 -31.27 8.69 9.82
CA PRO A 302 -30.80 10.04 10.11
C PRO A 302 -31.61 10.69 11.24
N SER A 303 -30.94 11.42 12.12
CA SER A 303 -31.58 12.36 13.05
C SER A 303 -31.81 13.72 12.37
N GLU A 304 -32.47 14.67 13.03
CA GLU A 304 -32.64 16.03 12.50
C GLU A 304 -31.31 16.74 12.17
N GLU A 305 -30.23 16.42 12.89
CA GLU A 305 -28.89 16.95 12.63
C GLU A 305 -28.38 16.57 11.23
N TYR A 306 -28.71 15.36 10.78
CA TYR A 306 -28.32 14.81 9.48
C TYR A 306 -29.40 15.00 8.40
N ALA A 307 -30.39 15.87 8.64
CA ALA A 307 -31.44 16.23 7.69
C ALA A 307 -31.33 17.71 7.26
N PRO A 308 -30.29 18.10 6.48
CA PRO A 308 -30.01 19.50 6.16
C PRO A 308 -31.04 20.13 5.19
N TYR A 309 -31.80 19.32 4.45
CA TYR A 309 -32.72 19.77 3.43
C TYR A 309 -34.10 20.09 4.02
N LYS A 310 -34.25 21.32 4.54
CA LYS A 310 -35.51 21.80 5.12
C LYS A 310 -36.40 22.45 4.06
N VAL A 311 -37.68 22.12 4.09
CA VAL A 311 -38.71 22.77 3.25
C VAL A 311 -39.54 23.76 4.07
N LYS A 312 -39.96 24.86 3.44
CA LYS A 312 -40.97 25.74 4.05
C LYS A 312 -42.34 25.09 3.89
N MET A 313 -42.94 24.65 4.99
CA MET A 313 -44.18 23.87 4.98
C MET A 313 -45.36 24.58 4.29
N ASN A 314 -45.37 25.92 4.27
CA ASN A 314 -46.41 26.70 3.60
C ASN A 314 -46.45 26.50 2.07
N ILE A 315 -45.38 25.99 1.45
CA ILE A 315 -45.32 25.71 0.01
C ILE A 315 -45.95 24.34 -0.33
N TYR A 316 -45.93 23.40 0.62
CA TYR A 316 -46.28 22.00 0.37
C TYR A 316 -47.61 21.56 0.99
N ALA A 317 -48.24 22.39 1.83
CA ALA A 317 -49.46 22.06 2.57
C ALA A 317 -50.64 21.62 1.67
N THR A 318 -50.74 22.12 0.44
CA THR A 318 -51.78 21.75 -0.53
C THR A 318 -51.41 20.56 -1.42
N THR A 319 -50.12 20.24 -1.54
CA THR A 319 -49.61 19.22 -2.48
C THR A 319 -49.29 17.90 -1.78
N LEU A 320 -48.65 17.96 -0.62
CA LEU A 320 -48.47 16.81 0.25
C LEU A 320 -49.76 16.69 1.07
N LYS A 321 -50.67 15.80 0.67
CA LYS A 321 -51.89 15.46 1.43
C LYS A 321 -51.52 14.75 2.75
N VAL A 322 -50.75 15.41 3.60
CA VAL A 322 -50.28 14.89 4.88
C VAL A 322 -51.07 15.62 5.95
N GLN A 323 -52.03 14.92 6.57
CA GLN A 323 -52.58 15.35 7.85
C GLN A 323 -51.52 15.05 8.92
N PHE A 324 -51.11 16.08 9.64
CA PHE A 324 -50.22 15.98 10.79
C PHE A 324 -50.95 15.33 11.97
#